data_AF-A0A4Y7IZI4-F1
#
_entry.id   AF-A0A4Y7IZI4-F1
#
_cell.length_a   1.000
_cell.length_b   1.000
_cell.length_c   1.000
_cell.angle_alpha   90.00
_cell.angle_beta   90.00
_cell.angle_gamma   90.00
#
_symmetry.space_group_name_H-M   'P 1'
#
loop_
_entity.id
_entity.type
_entity.pdbx_description
1 polymer ?
#
loop_
_entity_poly.entity_id
_entity_poly.type
_entity_poly.pdbx_seq_one_letter_code
_entity_poly.pdbx_strand_id
1 'polypeptide(L)'
;MAEAVVVSSPAPAGIKNEGAIISNGGGSHYKKNRIQVSNTKKPLFFYVNLAKRYMRQHSEVELSALGMAIATVVTISEILKNHGLAIEKKLVTSTVDMKDENKGRLVQKAKIEILLGKTENFDNLMAKAAAGAVPVTAASATTASTDGAVVSAEKQSTDVVDNNKEKESAQPMSATT
;
A
#
# COMPACT_ATOMS: atom_id res chain seq x y z
N MET A 1 44.70 32.13 45.64
CA MET A 1 43.52 31.31 45.32
C MET A 1 42.88 31.92 44.09
N ALA A 2 42.57 31.12 43.07
CA ALA A 2 42.10 31.63 41.77
C ALA A 2 40.58 31.48 41.65
N GLU A 3 39.93 32.49 41.09
CA GLU A 3 38.48 32.58 40.93
C GLU A 3 38.02 31.85 39.66
N ALA A 4 36.89 31.13 39.73
CA ALA A 4 36.47 30.23 38.66
C ALA A 4 35.61 30.94 37.60
N VAL A 5 36.06 30.92 36.34
CA VAL A 5 35.30 31.43 35.20
C VAL A 5 34.12 30.49 34.88
N VAL A 6 32.90 31.00 35.02
CA VAL A 6 31.67 30.28 34.69
C VAL A 6 31.37 30.43 33.19
N VAL A 7 31.77 29.45 32.38
CA VAL A 7 31.38 29.40 30.96
C VAL A 7 29.99 28.78 30.83
N SER A 8 29.00 29.61 30.50
CA SER A 8 27.67 29.14 30.11
C SER A 8 27.72 28.48 28.74
N SER A 9 27.18 27.27 28.62
CA SER A 9 27.16 26.49 27.37
C SER A 9 25.71 26.20 26.96
N PRO A 10 25.26 26.63 25.77
CA PRO A 10 23.86 26.46 25.35
C PRO A 10 23.56 25.01 24.94
N ALA A 11 22.41 24.50 25.38
CA ALA A 11 21.98 23.14 25.08
C ALA A 11 21.63 22.96 23.59
N PRO A 12 22.11 21.88 22.93
CA PRO A 12 21.64 21.52 21.58
C PRO A 12 20.22 20.93 21.66
N ALA A 13 19.23 21.73 21.26
CA ALA A 13 17.87 21.27 21.13
C ALA A 13 17.69 20.43 19.84
N GLY A 14 17.25 19.17 20.02
CA GLY A 14 16.51 18.43 18.99
C GLY A 14 17.26 17.33 18.24
N ILE A 15 16.97 16.08 18.60
CA ILE A 15 16.34 15.15 17.65
C ILE A 15 15.18 14.46 18.39
N LYS A 16 13.93 14.76 18.00
CA LYS A 16 12.75 13.95 18.33
C LYS A 16 12.20 13.40 17.03
N ASN A 17 12.43 12.11 16.77
CA ASN A 17 11.60 11.21 15.93
C ASN A 17 12.36 9.90 15.69
N GLU A 18 12.78 9.23 16.76
CA GLU A 18 13.04 7.80 16.67
C GLU A 18 11.68 7.11 16.45
N GLY A 19 11.55 6.42 15.32
CA GLY A 19 10.32 5.73 14.97
C GLY A 19 10.04 4.61 15.97
N ALA A 20 9.11 4.85 16.90
CA ALA A 20 8.69 3.87 17.90
C ALA A 20 8.15 2.60 17.21
N ILE A 21 9.03 1.62 17.06
CA ILE A 21 8.69 0.24 16.71
C ILE A 21 7.88 -0.34 17.87
N ILE A 22 6.57 -0.46 17.65
CA ILE A 22 5.61 -1.11 18.55
C ILE A 22 5.88 -2.62 18.63
N SER A 23 6.91 -2.99 19.37
CA SER A 23 7.25 -4.36 19.74
C SER A 23 6.28 -4.87 20.81
N ASN A 24 5.10 -5.36 20.40
CA ASN A 24 4.21 -6.06 21.31
C ASN A 24 4.76 -7.46 21.64
N GLY A 25 4.75 -7.84 22.92
CA GLY A 25 5.58 -8.93 23.45
C GLY A 25 5.34 -10.33 22.89
N GLY A 26 6.42 -11.12 22.82
CA GLY A 26 6.44 -12.50 22.35
C GLY A 26 7.78 -12.82 21.68
N GLY A 27 8.64 -13.58 22.36
CA GLY A 27 10.07 -13.74 22.04
C GLY A 27 10.39 -14.51 20.74
N SER A 28 10.03 -13.95 19.58
CA SER A 28 10.61 -14.30 18.28
C SER A 28 11.65 -13.26 17.89
N HIS A 29 12.83 -13.69 17.42
CA HIS A 29 13.87 -12.77 16.96
C HIS A 29 13.37 -12.03 15.71
N TYR A 30 12.83 -10.82 15.90
CA TYR A 30 12.28 -9.97 14.83
C TYR A 30 13.39 -9.72 13.80
N LYS A 31 13.33 -10.44 12.67
CA LYS A 31 14.25 -10.20 11.56
C LYS A 31 14.05 -8.75 11.11
N LYS A 32 15.15 -8.00 10.96
CA LYS A 32 15.14 -6.56 10.68
C LYS A 32 14.43 -6.19 9.37
N ASN A 33 14.23 -7.18 8.49
CA ASN A 33 13.56 -7.07 7.20
C ASN A 33 12.06 -7.50 7.21
N ARG A 34 11.40 -7.63 8.37
CA ARG A 34 9.96 -7.93 8.45
C ARG A 34 9.10 -6.66 8.56
N ILE A 35 8.06 -6.58 7.73
CA ILE A 35 7.02 -5.55 7.75
C ILE A 35 5.70 -6.19 8.18
N GLN A 36 5.07 -5.64 9.21
CA GLN A 36 3.71 -5.97 9.59
C GLN A 36 2.74 -4.91 9.03
N VAL A 37 1.82 -5.35 8.18
CA VAL A 37 0.83 -4.52 7.51
C VAL A 37 -0.48 -4.53 8.29
N SER A 38 -1.10 -3.35 8.41
CA SER A 38 -2.41 -3.16 9.03
C SER A 38 -3.25 -2.17 8.22
N ASN A 39 -4.56 -2.36 8.23
CA ASN A 39 -5.49 -1.62 7.35
C ASN A 39 -6.07 -0.34 8.00
N THR A 40 -5.59 0.07 9.18
CA THR A 40 -6.36 0.98 10.04
C THR A 40 -5.88 2.44 10.07
N LYS A 41 -4.60 2.73 9.76
CA LYS A 41 -4.03 4.09 9.89
C LYS A 41 -2.93 4.47 8.89
N LYS A 42 -2.48 3.55 8.03
CA LYS A 42 -1.38 3.80 7.08
C LYS A 42 -1.90 3.67 5.65
N PRO A 43 -1.63 4.63 4.75
CA PRO A 43 -2.04 4.52 3.35
C PRO A 43 -1.27 3.38 2.67
N LEU A 44 -1.85 2.75 1.64
CA LEU A 44 -1.25 1.62 0.91
C LEU A 44 0.23 1.87 0.53
N PHE A 45 0.51 3.03 -0.06
CA PHE A 45 1.86 3.41 -0.50
C PHE A 45 2.88 3.60 0.62
N PHE A 46 2.47 3.76 1.88
CA PHE A 46 3.41 3.76 3.02
C PHE A 46 4.16 2.43 3.09
N TYR A 47 3.45 1.30 2.96
CA TYR A 47 4.05 -0.02 3.00
C TYR A 47 4.83 -0.35 1.73
N VAL A 48 4.37 0.09 0.56
CA VAL A 48 5.13 -0.05 -0.71
C VAL A 48 6.48 0.68 -0.61
N ASN A 49 6.49 1.92 -0.11
CA ASN A 49 7.72 2.70 0.03
C ASN A 49 8.63 2.17 1.16
N LEU A 50 8.04 1.64 2.25
CA LEU A 50 8.80 0.97 3.30
C LEU A 50 9.46 -0.32 2.77
N ALA A 51 8.74 -1.13 1.99
CA ALA A 51 9.29 -2.32 1.34
C ALA A 51 10.42 -1.97 0.37
N LYS A 52 10.25 -0.94 -0.48
CA LYS A 52 11.34 -0.41 -1.32
C LYS A 52 12.57 0.01 -0.50
N ARG A 53 12.39 0.66 0.66
CA ARG A 53 13.51 1.01 1.57
C ARG A 53 14.17 -0.23 2.16
N TYR A 54 13.39 -1.22 2.59
CA TYR A 54 13.93 -2.46 3.16
C TYR A 54 14.70 -3.27 2.11
N MET A 55 14.18 -3.36 0.88
CA MET A 55 14.85 -4.02 -0.27
C MET A 55 16.13 -3.30 -0.75
N ARG A 56 16.36 -2.04 -0.35
CA ARG A 56 17.65 -1.35 -0.53
C ARG A 56 18.68 -1.71 0.55
N GLN A 57 18.24 -2.06 1.75
CA GLN A 57 19.10 -2.36 2.91
C GLN A 57 19.34 -3.87 3.09
N HIS A 58 18.43 -4.69 2.57
CA HIS A 58 18.41 -6.14 2.66
C HIS A 58 17.98 -6.72 1.31
N SER A 59 18.57 -7.83 0.88
CA SER A 59 18.20 -8.47 -0.40
C SER A 59 16.80 -9.08 -0.45
N GLU A 60 16.13 -9.15 0.70
CA GLU A 60 14.80 -9.76 0.88
C GLU A 60 13.98 -8.98 1.92
N VAL A 61 12.66 -8.95 1.75
CA VAL A 61 11.69 -8.37 2.69
C VAL A 61 10.55 -9.34 2.97
N GLU A 62 10.15 -9.47 4.23
CA GLU A 62 9.05 -10.34 4.68
C GLU A 62 7.81 -9.47 4.96
N LEU A 63 6.74 -9.63 4.18
CA LEU A 63 5.47 -8.95 4.38
C LEU A 63 4.51 -9.86 5.17
N SER A 64 3.93 -9.35 6.25
CA SER A 64 3.02 -10.11 7.11
C SER A 64 1.74 -9.34 7.44
N ALA A 65 0.60 -10.02 7.49
CA ALA A 65 -0.68 -9.42 7.90
C ALA A 65 -1.62 -10.43 8.56
N LEU A 66 -2.63 -9.89 9.24
CA LEU A 66 -3.68 -10.66 9.94
C LEU A 66 -5.08 -10.20 9.50
N GLY A 67 -5.97 -11.15 9.21
CA GLY A 67 -7.37 -10.92 8.85
C GLY A 67 -7.53 -9.94 7.67
N MET A 68 -8.34 -8.89 7.84
CA MET A 68 -8.65 -7.92 6.78
C MET A 68 -7.43 -7.23 6.15
N ALA A 69 -6.27 -7.18 6.82
CA ALA A 69 -5.05 -6.61 6.26
C ALA A 69 -4.33 -7.52 5.24
N ILE A 70 -4.77 -8.77 5.08
CA ILE A 70 -4.21 -9.72 4.09
C ILE A 70 -4.34 -9.16 2.67
N ALA A 71 -5.51 -8.60 2.32
CA ALA A 71 -5.74 -7.98 1.02
C ALA A 71 -4.69 -6.91 0.70
N THR A 72 -4.38 -6.05 1.68
CA THR A 72 -3.34 -5.01 1.56
C THR A 72 -1.96 -5.60 1.26
N VAL A 73 -1.58 -6.72 1.89
CA VAL A 73 -0.29 -7.40 1.61
C VAL A 73 -0.23 -7.96 0.20
N VAL A 74 -1.31 -8.60 -0.26
CA VAL A 74 -1.41 -9.11 -1.63
C VAL A 74 -1.20 -7.97 -2.63
N THR A 75 -1.94 -6.87 -2.50
CA THR A 75 -1.79 -5.68 -3.36
C THR A 75 -0.38 -5.07 -3.30
N ILE A 76 0.26 -4.97 -2.13
CA ILE A 76 1.65 -4.49 -2.03
C ILE A 76 2.61 -5.41 -2.79
N SER A 77 2.44 -6.74 -2.65
CA SER A 77 3.28 -7.72 -3.35
C SER A 77 3.09 -7.68 -4.87
N GLU A 78 1.86 -7.51 -5.34
CA GLU A 78 1.51 -7.34 -6.75
C GLU A 78 2.12 -6.06 -7.32
N ILE A 79 1.99 -4.92 -6.63
CA ILE A 79 2.62 -3.65 -7.05
C ILE A 79 4.13 -3.84 -7.23
N LEU A 80 4.81 -4.47 -6.27
CA LEU A 80 6.27 -4.66 -6.33
C LEU A 80 6.69 -5.64 -7.45
N LYS A 81 5.90 -6.70 -7.70
CA LYS A 81 6.12 -7.65 -8.81
C LYS A 81 5.85 -6.99 -10.17
N ASN A 82 4.73 -6.28 -10.33
CA ASN A 82 4.32 -5.64 -11.58
C ASN A 82 5.26 -4.51 -12.01
N HIS A 83 5.87 -3.79 -11.06
CA HIS A 83 6.94 -2.82 -11.33
C HIS A 83 8.32 -3.45 -11.58
N GLY A 84 8.45 -4.78 -11.61
CA GLY A 84 9.73 -5.47 -11.84
C GLY A 84 10.74 -5.31 -10.71
N LEU A 85 10.31 -4.92 -9.51
CA LEU A 85 11.17 -4.65 -8.35
C LEU A 85 11.37 -5.90 -7.48
N ALA A 86 10.37 -6.77 -7.40
CA ALA A 86 10.37 -7.94 -6.54
C ALA A 86 10.09 -9.24 -7.30
N ILE A 87 10.67 -10.34 -6.82
CA ILE A 87 10.26 -11.71 -7.12
C ILE A 87 9.77 -12.34 -5.82
N GLU A 88 8.69 -13.10 -5.89
CA GLU A 88 8.19 -13.89 -4.76
C GLU A 88 9.08 -15.12 -4.54
N LYS A 89 9.60 -15.26 -3.32
CA LYS A 89 10.42 -16.41 -2.89
C LYS A 89 9.64 -17.42 -2.06
N LYS A 90 8.63 -16.96 -1.31
CA LYS A 90 7.79 -17.81 -0.45
C LYS A 90 6.46 -17.12 -0.19
N LEU A 91 5.37 -17.87 -0.22
CA LEU A 91 4.06 -17.47 0.27
C LEU A 91 3.58 -18.53 1.26
N VAL A 92 3.16 -18.10 2.45
CA VAL A 92 2.56 -18.97 3.48
C VAL A 92 1.29 -18.31 3.99
N THR A 93 0.23 -19.09 4.12
CA THR A 93 -0.94 -18.75 4.90
C THR A 93 -1.07 -19.70 6.09
N SER A 94 -1.57 -19.19 7.21
CA SER A 94 -1.80 -19.98 8.42
C SER A 94 -2.94 -19.36 9.23
N THR A 95 -3.38 -20.05 10.29
CA THR A 95 -4.26 -19.49 11.32
C THR A 95 -3.47 -19.29 12.60
N VAL A 96 -3.75 -18.20 13.31
CA VAL A 96 -3.22 -17.94 14.65
C VAL A 96 -4.38 -17.70 15.61
N ASP A 97 -4.34 -18.37 16.77
CA ASP A 97 -5.26 -18.10 17.86
C ASP A 97 -4.90 -16.77 18.51
N MET A 98 -5.85 -15.85 18.57
CA MET A 98 -5.74 -14.59 19.31
C MET A 98 -6.78 -14.53 20.42
N LYS A 99 -6.40 -14.03 21.59
CA LYS A 99 -7.35 -13.76 22.67
C LYS A 99 -8.12 -12.47 22.36
N ASP A 100 -9.44 -12.56 22.19
CA ASP A 100 -10.32 -11.40 22.11
C ASP A 100 -10.68 -10.95 23.53
N GLU A 101 -9.98 -9.93 24.04
CA GLU A 101 -10.19 -9.43 25.41
C GLU A 101 -11.59 -8.84 25.61
N ASN A 102 -12.26 -8.38 24.56
CA ASN A 102 -13.63 -7.86 24.64
C ASN A 102 -14.69 -8.97 24.75
N LYS A 103 -14.33 -10.23 24.45
CA LYS A 103 -15.28 -11.37 24.42
C LYS A 103 -14.85 -12.57 25.26
N GLY A 104 -13.66 -12.53 25.87
CA GLY A 104 -13.08 -13.64 26.65
C GLY A 104 -12.80 -14.91 25.83
N ARG A 105 -12.99 -14.88 24.50
CA ARG A 105 -12.94 -16.04 23.61
C ARG A 105 -11.66 -16.02 22.77
N LEU A 106 -11.10 -17.20 22.53
CA LEU A 106 -10.05 -17.38 21.52
C LEU A 106 -10.68 -17.28 20.12
N VAL A 107 -10.17 -16.35 19.31
CA VAL A 107 -10.58 -16.14 17.92
C VAL A 107 -9.42 -16.49 16.99
N GLN A 108 -9.67 -17.42 16.06
CA GLN A 108 -8.70 -17.73 15.02
C GLN A 108 -8.71 -16.65 13.95
N LYS A 109 -7.53 -16.10 13.65
CA LYS A 109 -7.34 -15.13 12.57
C LYS A 109 -6.41 -15.72 11.54
N ALA A 110 -6.81 -15.62 10.27
CA ALA A 110 -5.91 -15.91 9.17
C ALA A 110 -4.69 -14.97 9.23
N LYS A 111 -3.53 -15.52 8.93
CA LYS A 111 -2.23 -14.86 8.78
C LYS A 111 -1.67 -15.15 7.40
N ILE A 112 -1.02 -14.16 6.80
CA ILE A 112 -0.20 -14.34 5.61
C ILE A 112 1.23 -13.90 5.90
N GLU A 113 2.20 -14.59 5.29
CA GLU A 113 3.62 -14.26 5.26
C GLU A 113 4.13 -14.43 3.83
N ILE A 114 4.61 -13.35 3.20
CA ILE A 114 5.19 -13.35 1.85
C ILE A 114 6.64 -12.89 1.95
N LEU A 115 7.57 -13.72 1.50
CA LEU A 115 8.98 -13.35 1.33
C LEU A 115 9.22 -12.87 -0.10
N LEU A 116 9.63 -11.63 -0.26
CA LEU A 116 9.96 -11.01 -1.54
C LEU A 116 11.49 -10.83 -1.64
N GLY A 117 12.09 -11.32 -2.72
CA GLY A 117 13.48 -11.07 -3.10
C GLY A 117 13.62 -9.88 -4.05
N LYS A 118 14.73 -9.16 -3.95
CA LYS A 118 15.14 -8.10 -4.88
C LYS A 118 15.42 -8.67 -6.28
N THR A 119 14.96 -7.99 -7.33
CA THR A 119 15.33 -8.29 -8.73
C THR A 119 16.68 -7.67 -9.10
N GLU A 120 17.34 -8.24 -10.12
CA GLU A 120 18.56 -7.68 -10.71
C GLU A 120 18.34 -6.24 -11.22
N ASN A 121 17.15 -5.97 -11.76
CA ASN A 121 16.76 -4.66 -12.29
C ASN A 121 16.36 -3.63 -11.21
N PHE A 122 16.29 -4.01 -9.94
CA PHE A 122 15.74 -3.17 -8.87
C PHE A 122 16.44 -1.82 -8.74
N ASP A 123 17.79 -1.79 -8.73
CA ASP A 123 18.52 -0.53 -8.51
C ASP A 123 18.36 0.42 -9.70
N ASN A 124 18.38 -0.12 -10.93
CA ASN A 124 18.14 0.64 -12.16
C ASN A 124 16.73 1.26 -12.18
N LEU A 125 15.71 0.48 -11.80
CA LEU A 125 14.32 0.93 -11.76
C LEU A 125 14.06 1.93 -10.61
N MET A 126 14.71 1.76 -9.46
CA MET A 126 14.67 2.71 -8.35
C MET A 126 15.38 4.03 -8.70
N ALA A 127 16.52 3.98 -9.38
CA ALA A 127 17.23 5.16 -9.86
C ALA A 127 16.41 5.92 -10.93
N LYS A 128 15.81 5.20 -11.89
CA LYS A 128 14.92 5.77 -12.90
C LYS A 128 13.67 6.42 -12.28
N ALA A 129 13.08 5.78 -11.26
CA ALA A 129 11.95 6.34 -10.53
C ALA A 129 12.31 7.60 -9.71
N ALA A 130 13.54 7.70 -9.22
CA ALA A 130 14.04 8.91 -8.56
C ALA A 130 14.35 10.04 -9.56
N ALA A 131 14.94 9.72 -10.71
CA ALA A 131 15.26 10.69 -11.77
C ALA A 131 14.01 11.27 -12.47
N GLY A 132 12.92 10.50 -12.53
CA GLY A 132 11.62 10.99 -13.03
C GLY A 132 10.87 11.92 -12.06
N ALA A 133 11.31 12.04 -10.80
CA ALA A 133 10.74 12.93 -9.81
C ALA A 133 11.40 14.32 -9.87
N VAL A 134 11.16 15.04 -10.96
CA VAL A 134 11.57 16.44 -11.11
C VAL A 134 10.90 17.27 -9.99
N PRO A 135 11.63 18.07 -9.20
CA PRO A 135 11.01 18.85 -8.15
C PRO A 135 10.10 19.94 -8.76
N VAL A 136 8.86 20.01 -8.30
CA VAL A 136 8.01 21.19 -8.54
C VAL A 136 8.55 22.33 -7.67
N THR A 137 9.57 23.01 -8.17
CA THR A 137 10.04 24.28 -7.62
C THR A 137 8.96 25.34 -7.82
N ALA A 138 8.68 26.10 -6.77
CA ALA A 138 7.68 27.15 -6.80
C ALA A 138 7.99 28.21 -7.87
N ALA A 139 6.99 28.54 -8.68
CA ALA A 139 6.95 29.75 -9.50
C ALA A 139 5.57 30.39 -9.34
N SER A 140 5.56 31.71 -9.16
CA SER A 140 4.41 32.54 -8.80
C SER A 140 3.40 32.72 -9.93
N ALA A 141 2.16 33.02 -9.56
CA ALA A 141 1.15 33.53 -10.47
C ALA A 141 1.59 34.86 -11.12
N THR A 142 1.25 35.08 -12.39
CA THR A 142 0.58 36.30 -12.92
C THR A 142 0.15 36.08 -14.39
N THR A 143 -1.01 36.64 -14.70
CA THR A 143 -1.85 36.60 -15.92
C THR A 143 -1.24 37.05 -17.26
N ALA A 144 -1.68 36.43 -18.36
CA ALA A 144 -2.23 37.06 -19.60
C ALA A 144 -2.33 35.98 -20.72
N SER A 145 -3.50 35.42 -21.05
CA SER A 145 -4.54 35.95 -21.95
C SER A 145 -4.11 36.17 -23.42
N THR A 146 -4.36 35.17 -24.27
CA THR A 146 -4.74 35.41 -25.68
C THR A 146 -5.83 34.42 -26.10
N ASP A 147 -6.90 34.98 -26.66
CA ASP A 147 -8.10 34.29 -27.13
C ASP A 147 -7.90 33.74 -28.55
N GLY A 148 -8.68 32.73 -28.95
CA GLY A 148 -8.42 31.96 -30.18
C GLY A 148 -9.45 30.88 -30.48
N ALA A 149 -10.71 31.25 -30.58
CA ALA A 149 -11.81 30.32 -30.87
C ALA A 149 -11.78 29.74 -32.29
N VAL A 150 -12.00 28.42 -32.41
CA VAL A 150 -12.77 27.83 -33.52
C VAL A 150 -13.73 26.79 -32.94
N VAL A 151 -15.02 27.10 -33.03
CA VAL A 151 -16.12 26.15 -32.83
C VAL A 151 -16.46 25.55 -34.20
N SER A 152 -16.60 24.23 -34.26
CA SER A 152 -17.44 23.56 -35.27
C SER A 152 -18.02 22.29 -34.66
N ALA A 153 -19.34 22.25 -34.54
CA ALA A 153 -20.12 21.08 -34.18
C ALA A 153 -21.16 20.85 -35.26
N GLU A 154 -21.34 19.59 -35.69
CA GLU A 154 -22.58 18.99 -36.19
C GLU A 154 -22.32 17.45 -36.27
N LYS A 155 -23.14 16.58 -35.67
CA LYS A 155 -24.40 15.97 -36.19
C LYS A 155 -24.13 15.00 -37.37
N GLN A 156 -24.86 13.89 -37.55
CA GLN A 156 -25.96 13.21 -36.82
C GLN A 156 -26.07 11.75 -37.35
N SER A 157 -26.92 10.92 -36.74
CA SER A 157 -27.50 9.69 -37.35
C SER A 157 -26.58 8.46 -37.43
N THR A 158 -27.03 7.20 -37.32
CA THR A 158 -28.30 6.60 -36.82
C THR A 158 -27.96 5.71 -35.59
N ASP A 159 -28.75 4.79 -35.01
CA ASP A 159 -30.08 4.23 -35.33
C ASP A 159 -30.82 3.72 -34.06
N VAL A 160 -32.02 3.19 -34.20
CA VAL A 160 -32.82 2.54 -33.14
C VAL A 160 -33.41 1.22 -33.65
N VAL A 161 -33.09 0.09 -33.00
CA VAL A 161 -33.88 -1.15 -33.12
C VAL A 161 -33.94 -1.88 -31.76
N ASP A 162 -34.86 -1.44 -30.91
CA ASP A 162 -35.57 -2.39 -30.04
C ASP A 162 -36.54 -3.19 -30.93
N ASN A 163 -36.54 -4.52 -30.84
CA ASN A 163 -37.72 -5.28 -31.29
C ASN A 163 -37.90 -6.61 -30.56
N ASN A 164 -39.13 -6.83 -30.12
CA ASN A 164 -39.55 -7.85 -29.17
C ASN A 164 -40.58 -8.77 -29.83
N LYS A 165 -40.25 -10.06 -30.02
CA LYS A 165 -41.13 -11.16 -30.48
C LYS A 165 -40.30 -12.46 -30.47
N GLU A 166 -40.78 -13.66 -30.13
CA GLU A 166 -42.13 -14.23 -29.93
C GLU A 166 -42.17 -15.03 -28.58
N LYS A 167 -43.31 -15.12 -27.85
CA LYS A 167 -44.41 -16.10 -28.01
C LYS A 167 -43.88 -17.55 -27.90
N GLU A 168 -44.43 -18.48 -27.11
CA GLU A 168 -45.85 -18.79 -26.91
C GLU A 168 -46.08 -19.88 -25.83
N SER A 169 -47.13 -19.74 -24.99
CA SER A 169 -47.87 -20.83 -24.28
C SER A 169 -47.11 -21.70 -23.24
N ALA A 170 -47.72 -22.44 -22.30
CA ALA A 170 -49.10 -22.48 -21.79
C ALA A 170 -49.08 -22.90 -20.30
N GLN A 171 -50.08 -22.50 -19.50
CA GLN A 171 -50.49 -23.27 -18.31
C GLN A 171 -51.39 -24.46 -18.76
N PRO A 172 -51.57 -25.51 -17.94
CA PRO A 172 -52.63 -25.45 -16.92
C PRO A 172 -52.29 -26.06 -15.55
N MET A 173 -53.15 -25.77 -14.60
CA MET A 173 -53.15 -26.28 -13.22
C MET A 173 -53.63 -27.74 -13.15
N SER A 174 -53.11 -28.51 -12.18
CA SER A 174 -53.95 -29.38 -11.34
C SER A 174 -53.22 -29.79 -10.05
N ALA A 175 -53.92 -29.74 -8.93
CA ALA A 175 -53.51 -30.38 -7.69
C ALA A 175 -54.20 -31.75 -7.58
N THR A 176 -53.52 -32.76 -7.01
CA THR A 176 -54.06 -33.88 -6.20
C THR A 176 -52.94 -34.87 -5.91
N THR A 177 -52.59 -35.03 -4.63
CA THR A 177 -52.54 -36.30 -3.86
C THR A 177 -52.17 -35.94 -2.42
#